data_AF-A0A4Y8MY97-F1
#
_entry.id   AF-A0A4Y8MY97-F1
#
_cell.length_a   1.000
_cell.length_b   1.000
_cell.length_c   1.000
_cell.angle_alpha   90.00
_cell.angle_beta   90.00
_cell.angle_gamma   90.00
#
_symmetry.space_group_name_H-M   'P 1'
#
loop_
_entity.id
_entity.type
_entity.pdbx_description
1 polymer ?
#
loop_
_entity_poly.entity_id
_entity_poly.type
_entity_poly.pdbx_seq_one_letter_code
_entity_poly.pdbx_strand_id
1 'polypeptide(L)'
;MVPMRDGVRLATDVYFPAGYRVGIDAPLPTILERTPYGKSDISRSEIHHGEPPANRADVARYFAARGYAVVLQDCRGRYNSEGTFTKYIAEGPDGFDTIEWITQQRWSNGKVGTMGLSYAAHTQLAAACLNPPGLACMVLDSGGFANGYRCGIRQGGTFELKQATWAFNRAKNSTAAAENPLVAAALNASDLRQWFARMPWRPGHSPLAAVPEYERYLFEQWTHDVFDDYWKQPGIYAEGYYDTMTRVPTVLMSSWYDAYVRSTLDNFAALSGMPGAPAYLIMGPWLHGDRNVSYSGDVEFGPDAVIEGQIAKDWLAFRADWFDRWLQPNSASNGAGDAVARIFVMGGGSGARNPQGRMEHGGRWVKSAQWPLPGTRPTPFYLAGDGSLSASNDALQAAPAATSYSFDPSNPVPTIGGALTSGAPVFEGGAFDQREDARFFGTRHMGMPLSARPDVLVFQTEPLEADVAVIGPIVVKLWISSDAPDTDFTAKLIDVYPPNADYPHGYAMNLTDGIFRCRFHESWTEPRALEEGRVYAIEIEPFATANLFRRGHRIRLDVSSSNFPHFDVNPNSGEAPALARTPRVAVNRVHFGADQASHVVLPLVPVASLEAMQPNPADSRKTG
;
A
#
# COMPACT_ATOMS: atom_id res chain seq x y z
N MET A 1 28.28 16.86 -0.53
CA MET A 1 27.74 16.85 0.85
C MET A 1 26.92 18.10 1.06
N VAL A 2 25.66 17.95 1.46
CA VAL A 2 24.74 19.07 1.74
C VAL A 2 24.50 19.13 3.25
N PRO A 3 24.80 20.24 3.94
CA PRO A 3 24.56 20.35 5.37
C PRO A 3 23.08 20.56 5.66
N MET A 4 22.52 19.78 6.58
CA MET A 4 21.20 19.99 7.16
C MET A 4 21.28 21.01 8.30
N ARG A 5 20.13 21.47 8.81
CA ARG A 5 20.03 22.46 9.89
C ARG A 5 20.74 22.07 11.19
N ASP A 6 20.92 20.77 11.42
CA ASP A 6 21.61 20.21 12.59
C ASP A 6 23.10 19.91 12.35
N GLY A 7 23.63 20.29 11.19
CA GLY A 7 25.03 20.11 10.80
C GLY A 7 25.37 18.74 10.23
N VAL A 8 24.45 17.76 10.28
CA VAL A 8 24.64 16.47 9.59
C VAL A 8 24.65 16.70 8.09
N ARG A 9 25.56 16.03 7.38
CA ARG A 9 25.72 16.21 5.94
C ARG A 9 25.21 15.01 5.16
N LEU A 10 24.34 15.29 4.19
CA LEU A 10 23.79 14.26 3.31
C LEU A 10 24.59 14.18 2.00
N ALA A 11 24.94 12.97 1.58
CA ALA A 11 25.60 12.71 0.33
C ALA A 11 24.63 12.94 -0.84
N THR A 12 25.04 13.78 -1.78
CA THR A 12 24.21 14.28 -2.86
C THR A 12 25.02 14.36 -4.13
N ASP A 13 24.49 13.79 -5.21
CA ASP A 13 25.03 13.89 -6.56
C ASP A 13 24.15 14.88 -7.36
N VAL A 14 24.78 15.75 -8.14
CA VAL A 14 24.09 16.72 -9.01
C VAL A 14 24.52 16.50 -10.45
N TYR A 15 23.54 16.23 -11.32
CA TYR A 15 23.72 15.97 -12.73
C TYR A 15 23.24 17.18 -13.53
N PHE A 16 24.05 17.59 -14.51
CA PHE A 16 23.76 18.71 -15.40
C PHE A 16 23.72 18.26 -16.85
N PRO A 17 23.06 19.03 -17.74
CA PRO A 17 23.18 18.82 -19.18
C PRO A 17 24.65 18.83 -19.61
N ALA A 18 25.00 18.01 -20.61
CA ALA A 18 26.36 17.98 -21.13
C ALA A 18 26.80 19.36 -21.62
N GLY A 19 27.95 19.84 -21.14
CA GLY A 19 28.49 21.16 -21.49
C GLY A 19 27.89 22.35 -20.73
N TYR A 20 26.95 22.14 -19.80
CA TYR A 20 26.38 23.21 -18.98
C TYR A 20 27.43 23.83 -18.04
N ARG A 21 27.47 25.17 -17.99
CA ARG A 21 28.44 25.95 -17.21
C ARG A 21 27.72 26.71 -16.10
N VAL A 22 27.87 26.22 -14.86
CA VAL A 22 27.30 26.84 -13.65
C VAL A 22 27.71 28.30 -13.55
N GLY A 23 26.72 29.19 -13.40
CA GLY A 23 26.92 30.63 -13.23
C GLY A 23 27.27 31.39 -14.52
N ILE A 24 27.31 30.71 -15.67
CA ILE A 24 27.45 31.30 -17.01
C ILE A 24 26.15 31.09 -17.81
N ASP A 25 25.70 29.84 -17.90
CA ASP A 25 24.46 29.50 -18.61
C ASP A 25 23.23 29.78 -17.71
N ALA A 26 22.04 29.86 -18.33
CA ALA A 26 20.81 30.17 -17.61
C ALA A 26 20.47 29.10 -16.55
N PRO A 27 20.02 29.50 -15.35
CA PRO A 27 19.66 28.53 -14.30
C PRO A 27 18.56 27.57 -14.74
N LEU A 28 18.66 26.32 -14.27
CA LEU A 28 17.83 25.18 -14.67
C LEU A 28 16.74 24.90 -13.63
N PRO A 29 15.57 24.37 -14.05
CA PRO A 29 14.68 23.67 -13.14
C PRO A 29 15.36 22.41 -12.59
N THR A 30 14.99 22.03 -11.36
CA THR A 30 15.59 20.88 -10.67
C THR A 30 14.61 19.74 -10.52
N ILE A 31 15.06 18.50 -10.73
CA ILE A 31 14.37 17.27 -10.32
C ILE A 31 15.11 16.67 -9.13
N LEU A 32 14.41 16.37 -8.04
CA LEU A 32 14.96 15.77 -6.82
C LEU A 32 14.40 14.37 -6.56
N GLU A 33 15.27 13.42 -6.27
CA GLU A 33 14.95 12.14 -5.63
C GLU A 33 15.78 11.97 -4.35
N ARG A 34 15.11 11.82 -3.21
CA ARG A 34 15.73 11.43 -1.93
C ARG A 34 15.40 9.97 -1.64
N THR A 35 16.42 9.13 -1.43
CA THR A 35 16.26 7.67 -1.36
C THR A 35 17.08 7.02 -0.23
N PRO A 36 16.52 6.04 0.51
CA PRO A 36 17.28 5.22 1.46
C PRO A 36 17.84 3.95 0.80
N TYR A 37 17.81 3.86 -0.54
CA TYR A 37 18.17 2.68 -1.34
C TYR A 37 19.43 2.86 -2.19
N GLY A 38 20.21 3.91 -1.95
CA GLY A 38 21.50 4.14 -2.61
C GLY A 38 21.30 4.95 -3.87
N LYS A 39 21.77 6.20 -3.85
CA LYS A 39 21.65 7.14 -4.98
C LYS A 39 22.40 6.68 -6.24
N SER A 40 23.33 5.73 -6.10
CA SER A 40 24.09 5.14 -7.21
C SER A 40 23.62 3.73 -7.60
N ASP A 41 22.68 3.15 -6.84
CA ASP A 41 22.21 1.78 -7.05
C ASP A 41 21.09 1.72 -8.11
N ILE A 42 20.86 0.51 -8.61
CA ILE A 42 19.74 0.19 -9.50
C ILE A 42 18.42 0.49 -8.79
N SER A 43 17.52 1.20 -9.46
CA SER A 43 16.19 1.41 -8.93
C SER A 43 15.26 0.28 -9.38
N ARG A 44 14.54 -0.31 -8.42
CA ARG A 44 13.48 -1.30 -8.71
C ARG A 44 12.31 -0.72 -9.53
N SER A 45 12.19 0.60 -9.62
CA SER A 45 11.12 1.30 -10.37
C SER A 45 11.40 1.44 -11.86
N GLU A 46 12.64 1.25 -12.29
CA GLU A 46 13.12 1.67 -13.62
C GLU A 46 13.31 0.46 -14.53
N ILE A 47 12.26 -0.35 -14.62
CA ILE A 47 12.22 -1.57 -15.43
C ILE A 47 11.38 -1.26 -16.67
N HIS A 48 11.97 -1.37 -17.85
CA HIS A 48 11.25 -1.35 -19.12
C HIS A 48 11.05 -2.79 -19.61
N HIS A 49 9.95 -3.05 -20.31
CA HIS A 49 9.66 -4.40 -20.77
C HIS A 49 10.76 -4.88 -21.75
N GLY A 50 11.51 -5.91 -21.34
CA GLY A 50 12.59 -6.49 -22.15
C GLY A 50 13.95 -5.80 -22.02
N GLU A 51 14.10 -4.80 -21.15
CA GLU A 51 15.38 -4.12 -20.90
C GLU A 51 15.88 -4.37 -19.47
N PRO A 52 17.21 -4.30 -19.23
CA PRO A 52 17.74 -4.35 -17.88
C PRO A 52 17.28 -3.14 -17.06
N PRO A 53 17.08 -3.28 -15.74
CA PRO A 53 16.71 -2.15 -14.89
C PRO A 53 17.75 -1.02 -14.95
N ALA A 54 17.30 0.22 -15.14
CA ALA A 54 18.20 1.36 -15.17
C ALA A 54 18.70 1.72 -13.76
N ASN A 55 19.96 2.12 -13.66
CA ASN A 55 20.45 2.76 -12.44
C ASN A 55 20.00 4.22 -12.38
N ARG A 56 19.99 4.78 -11.16
CA ARG A 56 19.53 6.16 -10.95
C ARG A 56 20.36 7.20 -11.70
N ALA A 57 21.65 6.94 -11.95
CA ALA A 57 22.50 7.84 -12.72
C ALA A 57 22.06 7.89 -14.20
N ASP A 58 21.60 6.78 -14.78
CA ASP A 58 21.05 6.76 -16.14
C ASP A 58 19.73 7.51 -16.23
N VAL A 59 18.85 7.37 -15.23
CA VAL A 59 17.63 8.18 -15.10
C VAL A 59 18.00 9.67 -14.99
N ALA A 60 18.99 10.01 -14.17
CA ALA A 60 19.45 11.39 -14.02
C ALA A 60 20.02 11.94 -15.34
N ARG A 61 20.80 11.16 -16.09
CA ARG A 61 21.29 11.55 -17.43
C ARG A 61 20.16 11.77 -18.41
N TYR A 62 19.13 10.93 -18.39
CA TYR A 62 17.95 11.06 -19.26
C TYR A 62 17.24 12.41 -19.07
N PHE A 63 17.03 12.84 -17.81
CA PHE A 63 16.44 14.14 -17.53
C PHE A 63 17.43 15.29 -17.72
N ALA A 64 18.70 15.13 -17.35
CA ALA A 64 19.71 16.15 -17.57
C ALA A 64 19.86 16.51 -19.06
N ALA A 65 19.79 15.53 -19.96
CA ALA A 65 19.79 15.75 -21.41
C ALA A 65 18.59 16.60 -21.91
N ARG A 66 17.54 16.76 -21.10
CA ARG A 66 16.33 17.56 -21.38
C ARG A 66 16.35 18.94 -20.73
N GLY A 67 17.50 19.37 -20.20
CA GLY A 67 17.66 20.71 -19.63
C GLY A 67 17.27 20.82 -18.16
N TYR A 68 17.32 19.71 -17.40
CA TYR A 68 17.14 19.71 -15.96
C TYR A 68 18.47 19.61 -15.21
N ALA A 69 18.57 20.24 -14.05
CA ALA A 69 19.48 19.76 -13.02
C ALA A 69 18.81 18.58 -12.31
N VAL A 70 19.50 17.46 -12.10
CA VAL A 70 18.95 16.32 -11.35
C VAL A 70 19.76 16.10 -10.09
N VAL A 71 19.08 16.07 -8.95
CA VAL A 71 19.67 15.91 -7.62
C VAL A 71 19.24 14.56 -7.07
N LEU A 72 20.23 13.71 -6.78
CA LEU A 72 20.00 12.42 -6.12
C LEU A 72 20.67 12.44 -4.75
N GLN A 73 19.93 12.14 -3.70
CA GLN A 73 20.44 12.22 -2.33
C GLN A 73 20.17 10.93 -1.55
N ASP A 74 21.18 10.46 -0.83
CA ASP A 74 21.02 9.40 0.16
C ASP A 74 20.36 9.96 1.44
N CYS A 75 19.31 9.31 1.94
CA CYS A 75 18.71 9.68 3.22
C CYS A 75 19.72 9.59 4.38
N ARG A 76 19.44 10.30 5.48
CA ARG A 76 20.28 10.32 6.69
C ARG A 76 20.63 8.93 7.20
N GLY A 77 21.90 8.73 7.56
CA GLY A 77 22.43 7.46 8.05
C GLY A 77 22.39 6.30 7.04
N ARG A 78 22.24 6.60 5.75
CA ARG A 78 22.26 5.60 4.67
C ARG A 78 23.42 5.89 3.72
N TYR A 79 24.10 4.82 3.31
CA TYR A 79 25.20 4.86 2.33
C TYR A 79 26.24 5.92 2.71
N ASN A 80 26.42 6.94 1.88
CA ASN A 80 27.46 7.95 2.07
C ASN A 80 26.97 9.16 2.90
N SER A 81 25.71 9.19 3.33
CA SER A 81 25.17 10.23 4.20
C SER A 81 25.54 9.98 5.66
N GLU A 82 25.88 11.06 6.36
CA GLU A 82 26.16 11.04 7.79
C GLU A 82 24.88 10.87 8.63
N GLY A 83 25.05 10.77 9.95
CA GLY A 83 23.95 10.68 10.92
C GLY A 83 23.49 9.25 11.19
N THR A 84 22.37 9.13 11.92
CA THR A 84 21.78 7.84 12.28
C THR A 84 20.46 7.64 11.53
N PHE A 85 20.28 6.47 10.95
CA PHE A 85 19.04 6.14 10.26
C PHE A 85 17.89 5.91 11.25
N THR A 86 16.76 6.55 11.01
CA THR A 86 15.47 6.24 11.62
C THR A 86 14.41 6.25 10.52
N LYS A 87 13.50 5.28 10.54
CA LYS A 87 12.57 5.09 9.43
C LYS A 87 11.52 6.19 9.42
N TYR A 88 11.44 6.92 8.32
CA TYR A 88 10.47 7.96 7.94
C TYR A 88 10.54 9.32 8.66
N ILE A 89 10.89 9.37 9.94
CA ILE A 89 10.69 10.58 10.76
C ILE A 89 11.71 11.71 10.50
N ALA A 90 12.90 11.41 9.96
CA ALA A 90 13.88 12.43 9.58
C ALA A 90 13.55 13.12 8.25
N GLU A 91 12.65 12.56 7.46
CA GLU A 91 12.54 12.88 6.03
C GLU A 91 11.88 14.22 5.74
N GLY A 92 11.01 14.70 6.63
CA GLY A 92 10.39 16.02 6.50
C GLY A 92 11.42 17.14 6.60
N PRO A 93 12.09 17.31 7.75
CA PRO A 93 13.11 18.35 7.93
C PRO A 93 14.28 18.25 6.94
N ASP A 94 14.83 17.07 6.72
CA ASP A 94 15.95 16.89 5.79
C ASP A 94 15.53 17.17 4.32
N GLY A 95 14.29 16.81 3.97
CA GLY A 95 13.72 17.13 2.67
C GLY A 95 13.51 18.64 2.47
N PHE A 96 13.06 19.34 3.51
CA PHE A 96 12.96 20.79 3.51
C PHE A 96 14.31 21.46 3.27
N ASP A 97 15.32 21.11 4.09
CA ASP A 97 16.66 21.70 4.03
C ASP A 97 17.32 21.44 2.67
N THR A 98 17.09 20.26 2.09
CA THR A 98 17.60 19.91 0.76
C THR A 98 16.98 20.76 -0.34
N ILE A 99 15.66 20.95 -0.33
CA ILE A 99 14.97 21.78 -1.33
C ILE A 99 15.38 23.24 -1.18
N GLU A 100 15.45 23.76 0.04
CA GLU A 100 15.95 25.11 0.30
C GLU A 100 17.37 25.29 -0.22
N TRP A 101 18.27 24.35 0.09
CA TRP A 101 19.65 24.36 -0.42
C TRP A 101 19.69 24.40 -1.95
N ILE A 102 18.86 23.62 -2.64
CA ILE A 102 18.76 23.62 -4.11
C ILE A 102 18.42 25.02 -4.63
N THR A 103 17.40 25.68 -4.04
CA THR A 103 16.96 27.00 -4.53
C THR A 103 18.01 28.10 -4.41
N GLN A 104 18.98 27.93 -3.50
CA GLN A 104 20.06 28.89 -3.29
C GLN A 104 21.25 28.68 -4.25
N GLN A 105 21.24 27.60 -5.05
CA GLN A 105 22.34 27.32 -5.96
C GLN A 105 22.30 28.19 -7.21
N ARG A 106 23.47 28.66 -7.66
CA ARG A 106 23.61 29.49 -8.89
C ARG A 106 23.12 28.80 -10.17
N TRP A 107 22.98 27.49 -10.13
CA TRP A 107 22.49 26.69 -11.27
C TRP A 107 20.98 26.43 -11.21
N SER A 108 20.27 26.76 -10.13
CA SER A 108 18.83 26.53 -9.99
C SER A 108 18.03 27.78 -10.32
N ASN A 109 16.91 27.60 -11.03
CA ASN A 109 15.93 28.67 -11.25
C ASN A 109 14.91 28.79 -10.11
N GLY A 110 15.10 28.06 -9.00
CA GLY A 110 14.24 28.08 -7.83
C GLY A 110 13.02 27.14 -7.90
N LYS A 111 12.77 26.45 -9.01
CA LYS A 111 11.69 25.44 -9.13
C LYS A 111 12.24 24.03 -8.97
N VAL A 112 11.64 23.26 -8.08
CA VAL A 112 12.01 21.88 -7.77
C VAL A 112 10.81 20.96 -7.96
N GLY A 113 10.91 20.02 -8.89
CA GLY A 113 10.01 18.86 -8.98
C GLY A 113 10.58 17.67 -8.22
N THR A 114 9.73 16.85 -7.62
CA THR A 114 10.17 15.65 -6.91
C THR A 114 9.62 14.37 -7.54
N MET A 115 10.37 13.27 -7.40
CA MET A 115 9.95 11.92 -7.79
C MET A 115 10.54 10.86 -6.87
N GLY A 116 9.96 9.66 -6.92
CA GLY A 116 10.46 8.50 -6.20
C GLY A 116 9.37 7.47 -5.93
N LEU A 117 9.79 6.20 -5.83
CA LEU A 117 8.96 5.05 -5.47
C LEU A 117 9.05 4.76 -3.97
N SER A 118 7.94 4.33 -3.36
CA SER A 118 7.93 3.75 -2.00
C SER A 118 8.41 4.74 -0.96
N TYR A 119 9.49 4.42 -0.25
CA TYR A 119 10.15 5.34 0.67
C TYR A 119 10.53 6.66 -0.01
N ALA A 120 11.03 6.63 -1.25
CA ALA A 120 11.33 7.86 -1.98
C ALA A 120 10.06 8.65 -2.38
N ALA A 121 8.85 8.06 -2.32
CA ALA A 121 7.59 8.81 -2.36
C ALA A 121 7.23 9.38 -0.97
N HIS A 122 7.46 8.62 0.11
CA HIS A 122 7.27 9.11 1.48
C HIS A 122 8.12 10.37 1.75
N THR A 123 9.37 10.43 1.27
CA THR A 123 10.23 11.61 1.43
C THR A 123 9.66 12.88 0.78
N GLN A 124 8.95 12.75 -0.34
CA GLN A 124 8.34 13.89 -1.04
C GLN A 124 7.23 14.51 -0.21
N LEU A 125 6.26 13.69 0.22
CA LEU A 125 5.13 14.18 1.01
C LEU A 125 5.57 14.66 2.39
N ALA A 126 6.57 13.99 3.00
CA ALA A 126 7.18 14.42 4.24
C ALA A 126 7.71 15.85 4.15
N ALA A 127 8.48 16.14 3.08
CA ALA A 127 9.01 17.47 2.84
C ALA A 127 7.86 18.47 2.58
N ALA A 128 6.88 18.11 1.74
CA ALA A 128 5.75 18.97 1.39
C ALA A 128 4.95 19.43 2.62
N CYS A 129 4.82 18.60 3.67
CA CYS A 129 4.16 18.97 4.93
C CYS A 129 4.79 20.19 5.62
N LEU A 130 6.05 20.53 5.28
CA LEU A 130 6.78 21.65 5.86
C LEU A 130 6.91 22.86 4.91
N ASN A 131 6.20 22.86 3.77
CA ASN A 131 6.20 23.96 2.80
C ASN A 131 7.59 24.45 2.34
N PRO A 132 8.44 23.57 1.80
CA PRO A 132 9.78 23.95 1.38
C PRO A 132 9.74 24.96 0.25
N PRO A 133 10.63 25.98 0.28
CA PRO A 133 10.64 27.02 -0.74
C PRO A 133 11.02 26.42 -2.09
N GLY A 134 10.18 26.61 -3.11
CA GLY A 134 10.49 26.20 -4.49
C GLY A 134 9.95 24.84 -4.91
N LEU A 135 9.29 24.07 -4.03
CA LEU A 135 8.56 22.86 -4.46
C LEU A 135 7.49 23.26 -5.49
N ALA A 136 7.53 22.65 -6.67
CA ALA A 136 6.75 23.08 -7.82
C ALA A 136 5.85 21.97 -8.40
N CYS A 137 6.21 20.70 -8.26
CA CYS A 137 5.35 19.56 -8.59
C CYS A 137 5.89 18.26 -8.00
N MET A 138 5.06 17.23 -7.86
CA MET A 138 5.47 15.92 -7.31
C MET A 138 4.98 14.73 -8.14
N VAL A 139 5.73 13.63 -8.11
CA VAL A 139 5.34 12.33 -8.67
C VAL A 139 5.52 11.27 -7.58
N LEU A 140 4.43 10.99 -6.87
CA LEU A 140 4.37 9.98 -5.81
C LEU A 140 3.96 8.64 -6.42
N ASP A 141 4.75 7.64 -6.12
CA ASP A 141 4.61 6.31 -6.68
C ASP A 141 4.67 5.28 -5.55
N SER A 142 3.54 4.63 -5.31
CA SER A 142 3.28 3.69 -4.22
C SER A 142 3.82 4.19 -2.88
N GLY A 143 3.45 5.40 -2.44
CA GLY A 143 3.86 5.95 -1.15
C GLY A 143 3.35 7.36 -0.90
N GLY A 144 4.01 8.07 0.01
CA GLY A 144 3.47 9.30 0.63
C GLY A 144 2.45 8.94 1.71
N PHE A 145 2.85 8.93 2.98
CA PHE A 145 1.91 8.57 4.05
C PHE A 145 0.88 9.67 4.26
N ALA A 146 -0.40 9.36 4.04
CA ALA A 146 -1.48 10.18 4.58
C ALA A 146 -1.48 10.06 6.11
N ASN A 147 -1.55 8.81 6.60
CA ASN A 147 -1.48 8.47 8.01
C ASN A 147 -0.92 7.04 8.20
N GLY A 148 0.33 6.95 8.67
CA GLY A 148 1.06 5.69 8.89
C GLY A 148 0.44 4.81 9.97
N TYR A 149 -0.34 5.38 10.89
CA TYR A 149 -1.08 4.63 11.90
C TYR A 149 -2.31 3.90 11.31
N ARG A 150 -2.81 4.38 10.17
CA ARG A 150 -4.00 3.84 9.48
C ARG A 150 -3.65 2.95 8.29
N CYS A 151 -2.49 3.16 7.69
CA CYS A 151 -2.06 2.46 6.48
C CYS A 151 -0.53 2.42 6.38
N GLY A 152 0.02 1.22 6.21
CA GLY A 152 1.38 0.99 5.77
C GLY A 152 2.44 0.87 6.87
N ILE A 153 2.14 1.25 8.11
CA ILE A 153 2.89 0.86 9.33
C ILE A 153 1.97 0.10 10.27
N ARG A 154 0.77 0.64 10.48
CA ARG A 154 -0.33 -0.01 11.18
C ARG A 154 -1.60 0.02 10.32
N GLN A 155 -2.50 -0.91 10.58
CA GLN A 155 -3.86 -0.91 10.04
C GLN A 155 -4.82 -1.41 11.12
N GLY A 156 -5.91 -0.66 11.35
CA GLY A 156 -6.92 -1.01 12.35
C GLY A 156 -6.37 -1.25 13.75
N GLY A 157 -5.28 -0.57 14.15
CA GLY A 157 -4.62 -0.73 15.46
C GLY A 157 -3.65 -1.91 15.54
N THR A 158 -3.49 -2.69 14.47
CA THR A 158 -2.52 -3.79 14.38
C THR A 158 -1.23 -3.35 13.70
N PHE A 159 -0.12 -4.01 14.01
CA PHE A 159 1.17 -3.69 13.42
C PHE A 159 1.43 -4.51 12.17
N GLU A 160 1.77 -3.86 11.05
CA GLU A 160 2.14 -4.57 9.82
C GLU A 160 3.57 -5.14 9.95
N LEU A 161 3.71 -6.46 10.04
CA LEU A 161 5.01 -7.10 10.30
C LEU A 161 6.00 -6.97 9.13
N LYS A 162 5.58 -6.42 7.98
CA LYS A 162 6.48 -6.05 6.89
C LYS A 162 7.56 -5.05 7.32
N GLN A 163 7.34 -4.31 8.43
CA GLN A 163 8.39 -3.44 8.97
C GLN A 163 9.62 -4.26 9.38
N ALA A 164 9.44 -5.47 9.91
CA ALA A 164 10.53 -6.32 10.38
C ALA A 164 11.33 -6.94 9.23
N THR A 165 10.65 -7.42 8.19
CA THR A 165 11.30 -7.91 6.97
C THR A 165 12.07 -6.78 6.26
N TRP A 166 11.50 -5.58 6.20
CA TRP A 166 12.19 -4.41 5.68
C TRP A 166 13.42 -4.07 6.52
N ALA A 167 13.27 -4.03 7.86
CA ALA A 167 14.37 -3.73 8.78
C ALA A 167 15.54 -4.69 8.60
N PHE A 168 15.27 -5.98 8.58
CA PHE A 168 16.28 -7.01 8.38
C PHE A 168 16.98 -6.89 7.02
N ASN A 169 16.21 -6.76 5.93
CA ASN A 169 16.77 -6.64 4.60
C ASN A 169 17.59 -5.36 4.40
N ARG A 170 17.30 -4.29 5.15
CA ARG A 170 18.10 -3.05 5.12
C ARG A 170 19.28 -3.08 6.07
N ALA A 171 19.18 -3.77 7.20
CA ALA A 171 20.32 -4.02 8.09
C ALA A 171 21.44 -4.78 7.37
N LYS A 172 21.09 -5.74 6.49
CA LYS A 172 22.07 -6.43 5.61
C LYS A 172 22.84 -5.50 4.67
N ASN A 173 22.25 -4.34 4.33
CA ASN A 173 22.82 -3.31 3.47
C ASN A 173 23.12 -2.03 4.27
N SER A 174 23.43 -2.18 5.56
CA SER A 174 23.84 -1.07 6.44
C SER A 174 25.35 -0.85 6.37
N THR A 175 25.80 0.34 6.75
CA THR A 175 27.22 0.65 6.93
C THR A 175 27.87 -0.32 7.94
N ALA A 176 27.18 -0.63 9.03
CA ALA A 176 27.66 -1.60 10.02
C ALA A 176 27.92 -2.99 9.41
N ALA A 177 27.02 -3.50 8.55
CA ALA A 177 27.24 -4.77 7.86
C ALA A 177 28.35 -4.69 6.80
N ALA A 178 28.52 -3.55 6.13
CA ALA A 178 29.58 -3.34 5.15
C ALA A 178 30.98 -3.26 5.78
N GLU A 179 31.09 -2.63 6.95
CA GLU A 179 32.37 -2.38 7.62
C GLU A 179 32.79 -3.51 8.58
N ASN A 180 31.84 -4.30 9.08
CA ASN A 180 32.10 -5.36 10.05
C ASN A 180 31.66 -6.75 9.54
N PRO A 181 32.61 -7.62 9.14
CA PRO A 181 32.30 -8.96 8.66
C PRO A 181 31.53 -9.84 9.65
N LEU A 182 31.68 -9.63 10.96
CA LEU A 182 30.94 -10.38 11.97
C LEU A 182 29.46 -10.00 11.99
N VAL A 183 29.13 -8.72 11.79
CA VAL A 183 27.74 -8.23 11.68
C VAL A 183 27.09 -8.82 10.43
N ALA A 184 27.79 -8.78 9.29
CA ALA A 184 27.30 -9.38 8.05
C ALA A 184 27.07 -10.89 8.19
N ALA A 185 28.01 -11.61 8.81
CA ALA A 185 27.88 -13.05 9.05
C ALA A 185 26.67 -13.38 9.95
N ALA A 186 26.47 -12.63 11.04
CA ALA A 186 25.34 -12.81 11.95
C ALA A 186 23.98 -12.59 11.25
N LEU A 187 23.86 -11.52 10.46
CA LEU A 187 22.66 -11.25 9.68
C LEU A 187 22.42 -12.32 8.61
N ASN A 188 23.46 -12.77 7.91
CA ASN A 188 23.33 -13.81 6.88
C ASN A 188 23.00 -15.20 7.44
N ALA A 189 23.40 -15.51 8.66
CA ALA A 189 23.08 -16.76 9.34
C ALA A 189 21.66 -16.79 9.94
N SER A 190 20.98 -15.64 10.01
CA SER A 190 19.65 -15.53 10.61
C SER A 190 18.54 -15.97 9.65
N ASP A 191 17.62 -16.81 10.14
CA ASP A 191 16.44 -17.24 9.41
C ASP A 191 15.21 -16.42 9.84
N LEU A 192 14.69 -15.62 8.90
CA LEU A 192 13.57 -14.72 9.15
C LEU A 192 12.24 -15.46 9.38
N ARG A 193 12.03 -16.62 8.75
CA ARG A 193 10.83 -17.43 9.01
C ARG A 193 10.87 -18.01 10.43
N GLN A 194 12.04 -18.46 10.89
CA GLN A 194 12.20 -18.91 12.27
C GLN A 194 12.03 -17.78 13.28
N TRP A 195 12.48 -16.56 12.97
CA TRP A 195 12.27 -15.40 13.83
C TRP A 195 10.78 -15.08 13.96
N PHE A 196 10.02 -15.04 12.86
CA PHE A 196 8.56 -14.83 12.87
C PHE A 196 7.80 -15.93 13.63
N ALA A 197 8.34 -17.15 13.73
CA ALA A 197 7.74 -18.23 14.52
C ALA A 197 7.96 -18.09 16.05
N ARG A 198 8.64 -17.04 16.51
CA ARG A 198 9.04 -16.82 17.91
C ARG A 198 8.59 -15.45 18.43
N MET A 199 7.27 -15.24 18.47
CA MET A 199 6.64 -14.01 18.94
C MET A 199 6.26 -14.06 20.44
N PRO A 200 6.19 -12.91 21.13
CA PRO A 200 6.69 -11.62 20.66
C PRO A 200 8.23 -11.52 20.79
N TRP A 201 8.85 -10.75 19.89
CA TRP A 201 10.29 -10.50 19.92
C TRP A 201 10.71 -9.60 21.09
N ARG A 202 12.02 -9.55 21.38
CA ARG A 202 12.58 -8.70 22.44
C ARG A 202 13.84 -7.99 21.94
N PRO A 203 14.05 -6.70 22.28
CA PRO A 203 15.30 -5.99 21.98
C PRO A 203 16.51 -6.75 22.54
N GLY A 204 17.62 -6.74 21.80
CA GLY A 204 18.85 -7.48 22.14
C GLY A 204 18.78 -8.99 21.86
N HIS A 205 17.60 -9.53 21.53
CA HIS A 205 17.39 -10.93 21.18
C HIS A 205 16.80 -11.11 19.78
N SER A 206 16.86 -10.07 18.95
CA SER A 206 16.45 -10.12 17.56
C SER A 206 17.66 -10.31 16.62
N PRO A 207 17.45 -10.77 15.38
CA PRO A 207 18.48 -10.73 14.34
C PRO A 207 19.05 -9.32 14.06
N LEU A 208 18.37 -8.26 14.51
CA LEU A 208 18.77 -6.87 14.33
C LEU A 208 19.65 -6.33 15.46
N ALA A 209 19.90 -7.09 16.53
CA ALA A 209 20.65 -6.62 17.71
C ALA A 209 22.06 -6.09 17.36
N ALA A 210 22.66 -6.60 16.28
CA ALA A 210 23.96 -6.14 15.78
C ALA A 210 23.92 -4.82 14.98
N VAL A 211 22.72 -4.30 14.68
CA VAL A 211 22.49 -3.05 13.95
C VAL A 211 21.41 -2.24 14.71
N PRO A 212 21.77 -1.64 15.85
CA PRO A 212 20.83 -1.22 16.89
C PRO A 212 19.86 -0.12 16.45
N GLU A 213 20.20 0.70 15.46
CA GLU A 213 19.27 1.68 14.89
C GLU A 213 18.08 1.02 14.18
N TYR A 214 18.28 -0.13 13.52
CA TYR A 214 17.21 -0.89 12.88
C TYR A 214 16.33 -1.63 13.87
N GLU A 215 16.96 -2.22 14.90
CA GLU A 215 16.22 -2.83 16.00
C GLU A 215 15.36 -1.78 16.71
N ARG A 216 15.95 -0.63 17.05
CA ARG A 216 15.29 0.41 17.83
C ARG A 216 14.02 0.94 17.16
N TYR A 217 14.08 1.39 15.90
CA TYR A 217 12.87 1.94 15.28
C TYR A 217 11.81 0.85 15.07
N LEU A 218 12.20 -0.40 14.80
CA LEU A 218 11.25 -1.50 14.61
C LEU A 218 10.45 -1.72 15.89
N PHE A 219 11.16 -1.83 17.02
CA PHE A 219 10.52 -2.03 18.31
C PHE A 219 9.73 -0.79 18.74
N GLU A 220 10.25 0.42 18.53
CA GLU A 220 9.53 1.66 18.80
C GLU A 220 8.19 1.70 18.05
N GLN A 221 8.20 1.49 16.73
CA GLN A 221 6.96 1.44 15.92
C GLN A 221 6.01 0.33 16.39
N TRP A 222 6.54 -0.81 16.80
CA TRP A 222 5.71 -1.93 17.26
C TRP A 222 5.12 -1.72 18.65
N THR A 223 5.84 -1.06 19.56
CA THR A 223 5.39 -0.80 20.94
C THR A 223 4.53 0.45 21.07
N HIS A 224 4.66 1.45 20.20
CA HIS A 224 3.73 2.58 20.12
C HIS A 224 2.42 2.15 19.46
N ASP A 225 1.56 1.45 20.20
CA ASP A 225 0.29 0.91 19.69
C ASP A 225 -0.88 1.90 19.70
N VAL A 226 -0.80 2.97 20.50
CA VAL A 226 -1.76 4.08 20.53
C VAL A 226 -1.39 5.20 19.54
N PHE A 227 -2.39 5.94 19.05
CA PHE A 227 -2.21 7.11 18.17
C PHE A 227 -1.78 8.38 18.94
N ASP A 228 -0.62 8.33 19.58
CA ASP A 228 -0.03 9.44 20.33
C ASP A 228 0.78 10.41 19.43
N ASP A 229 1.56 11.30 20.05
CA ASP A 229 2.38 12.29 19.35
C ASP A 229 3.51 11.67 18.51
N TYR A 230 3.91 10.43 18.78
CA TYR A 230 4.85 9.71 17.91
C TYR A 230 4.28 9.62 16.49
N TRP A 231 2.99 9.30 16.36
CA TRP A 231 2.36 9.13 15.06
C TRP A 231 2.06 10.45 14.36
N LYS A 232 2.04 11.59 15.07
CA LYS A 232 1.67 12.90 14.50
C LYS A 232 2.84 13.69 13.91
N GLN A 233 3.91 12.98 13.54
CA GLN A 233 5.13 13.58 13.01
C GLN A 233 5.10 13.77 11.48
N PRO A 234 5.74 14.84 10.96
CA PRO A 234 5.99 14.96 9.52
C PRO A 234 6.70 13.71 8.99
N GLY A 235 6.21 13.18 7.87
CA GLY A 235 6.75 11.98 7.23
C GLY A 235 5.93 10.71 7.45
N ILE A 236 5.14 10.63 8.52
CA ILE A 236 4.17 9.54 8.72
C ILE A 236 2.73 10.03 8.92
N TYR A 237 2.49 11.33 9.04
CA TYR A 237 1.14 11.88 9.23
C TYR A 237 0.94 13.17 8.45
N ALA A 238 0.75 13.08 7.13
CA ALA A 238 0.43 14.24 6.30
C ALA A 238 -1.00 14.75 6.52
N GLU A 239 -1.91 13.90 7.00
CA GLU A 239 -3.30 14.24 7.32
C GLU A 239 -3.41 15.47 8.24
N GLY A 240 -2.50 15.60 9.21
CA GLY A 240 -2.45 16.77 10.11
C GLY A 240 -1.88 18.05 9.50
N TYR A 241 -1.39 18.02 8.26
CA TYR A 241 -0.67 19.13 7.62
C TYR A 241 -1.32 19.58 6.30
N TYR A 242 -2.34 18.90 5.78
CA TYR A 242 -2.95 19.25 4.49
C TYR A 242 -3.48 20.68 4.43
N ASP A 243 -4.03 21.21 5.52
CA ASP A 243 -4.60 22.56 5.58
C ASP A 243 -3.54 23.67 5.49
N THR A 244 -2.31 23.36 5.90
CA THR A 244 -1.19 24.30 5.83
C THR A 244 -0.26 24.01 4.67
N MET A 245 -0.40 22.86 4.00
CA MET A 245 0.42 22.44 2.88
C MET A 245 0.13 23.28 1.63
N THR A 246 1.19 23.83 1.05
CA THR A 246 1.16 24.50 -0.24
C THR A 246 0.92 23.45 -1.31
N ARG A 247 -0.21 23.56 -2.00
CA ARG A 247 -0.55 22.58 -3.03
C ARG A 247 0.22 22.87 -4.31
N VAL A 248 0.80 21.80 -4.84
CA VAL A 248 1.50 21.77 -6.12
C VAL A 248 0.88 20.69 -7.00
N PRO A 249 0.98 20.81 -8.33
CA PRO A 249 0.63 19.72 -9.23
C PRO A 249 1.24 18.41 -8.76
N THR A 250 0.42 17.36 -8.63
CA THR A 250 0.85 16.09 -8.03
C THR A 250 0.30 14.91 -8.81
N VAL A 251 1.16 13.94 -9.15
CA VAL A 251 0.73 12.59 -9.56
C VAL A 251 0.79 11.68 -8.32
N LEU A 252 -0.29 10.94 -8.09
CA LEU A 252 -0.46 9.94 -7.07
C LEU A 252 -0.72 8.61 -7.76
N MET A 253 0.25 7.72 -7.71
CA MET A 253 0.16 6.40 -8.31
C MET A 253 0.29 5.33 -7.24
N SER A 254 -0.53 4.29 -7.31
CA SER A 254 -0.39 3.09 -6.51
C SER A 254 -1.05 1.91 -7.24
N SER A 255 -1.31 0.83 -6.52
CA SER A 255 -1.86 -0.41 -7.04
C SER A 255 -2.84 -1.02 -6.07
N TRP A 256 -3.85 -1.77 -6.55
CA TRP A 256 -4.84 -2.45 -5.70
C TRP A 256 -4.23 -3.48 -4.75
N TYR A 257 -3.10 -4.10 -5.09
CA TYR A 257 -2.35 -5.00 -4.21
C TYR A 257 -1.14 -4.34 -3.54
N ASP A 258 -1.15 -3.01 -3.43
CA ASP A 258 -0.13 -2.24 -2.70
C ASP A 258 -0.57 -1.89 -1.27
N ALA A 259 0.37 -1.88 -0.34
CA ALA A 259 0.08 -1.56 1.06
C ALA A 259 -0.24 -0.07 1.32
N TYR A 260 -0.21 0.77 0.28
CA TYR A 260 -0.42 2.21 0.35
C TYR A 260 -1.65 2.69 -0.44
N VAL A 261 -2.58 1.78 -0.80
CA VAL A 261 -3.85 2.13 -1.47
C VAL A 261 -4.56 3.26 -0.73
N ARG A 262 -4.80 3.09 0.57
CA ARG A 262 -5.51 4.08 1.38
C ARG A 262 -4.78 5.42 1.40
N SER A 263 -3.49 5.43 1.71
CA SER A 263 -2.69 6.67 1.72
C SER A 263 -2.76 7.40 0.37
N THR A 264 -2.71 6.67 -0.74
CA THR A 264 -2.79 7.25 -2.09
C THR A 264 -4.14 7.92 -2.34
N LEU A 265 -5.24 7.26 -1.97
CA LEU A 265 -6.59 7.79 -2.15
C LEU A 265 -6.88 8.97 -1.19
N ASP A 266 -6.43 8.89 0.06
CA ASP A 266 -6.59 9.96 1.05
C ASP A 266 -5.80 11.21 0.63
N ASN A 267 -4.55 11.05 0.18
CA ASN A 267 -3.77 12.12 -0.41
C ASN A 267 -4.45 12.71 -1.66
N PHE A 268 -5.02 11.87 -2.52
CA PHE A 268 -5.71 12.34 -3.72
C PHE A 268 -6.93 13.18 -3.35
N ALA A 269 -7.75 12.72 -2.42
CA ALA A 269 -8.90 13.46 -1.92
C ALA A 269 -8.46 14.80 -1.30
N ALA A 270 -7.41 14.78 -0.48
CA ALA A 270 -6.91 15.97 0.20
C ALA A 270 -6.29 17.00 -0.75
N LEU A 271 -5.53 16.57 -1.77
CA LEU A 271 -4.79 17.46 -2.66
C LEU A 271 -5.59 17.91 -3.90
N SER A 272 -6.68 17.21 -4.24
CA SER A 272 -7.56 17.56 -5.36
C SER A 272 -8.30 18.90 -5.19
N GLY A 273 -8.80 19.44 -6.31
CA GLY A 273 -9.76 20.56 -6.30
C GLY A 273 -9.16 21.96 -6.45
N MET A 274 -7.83 22.10 -6.61
CA MET A 274 -7.19 23.40 -6.90
C MET A 274 -6.85 23.55 -8.40
N PRO A 275 -7.47 24.51 -9.12
CA PRO A 275 -7.26 24.71 -10.56
C PRO A 275 -5.81 25.02 -11.00
N GLY A 276 -4.92 25.41 -10.09
CA GLY A 276 -3.48 25.65 -10.35
C GLY A 276 -2.54 24.58 -9.82
N ALA A 277 -3.08 23.56 -9.13
CA ALA A 277 -2.32 22.48 -8.51
C ALA A 277 -3.11 21.16 -8.61
N PRO A 278 -3.30 20.65 -9.85
CA PRO A 278 -4.11 19.45 -10.05
C PRO A 278 -3.46 18.21 -9.43
N ALA A 279 -4.28 17.34 -8.85
CA ALA A 279 -3.90 15.99 -8.45
C ALA A 279 -4.37 14.98 -9.50
N TYR A 280 -3.51 14.03 -9.87
CA TYR A 280 -3.82 12.94 -10.79
C TYR A 280 -3.66 11.60 -10.07
N LEU A 281 -4.63 10.71 -10.24
CA LEU A 281 -4.67 9.37 -9.67
C LEU A 281 -4.42 8.30 -10.74
N ILE A 282 -3.49 7.39 -10.49
CA ILE A 282 -3.24 6.20 -11.31
C ILE A 282 -3.26 4.96 -10.41
N MET A 283 -4.17 4.03 -10.67
CA MET A 283 -4.30 2.79 -9.88
C MET A 283 -4.31 1.57 -10.80
N GLY A 284 -3.28 0.72 -10.71
CA GLY A 284 -3.17 -0.54 -11.45
C GLY A 284 -3.39 -1.80 -10.61
N PRO A 285 -3.31 -3.02 -11.18
CA PRO A 285 -3.53 -4.28 -10.48
C PRO A 285 -2.21 -5.00 -10.09
N TRP A 286 -1.14 -4.25 -9.88
CA TRP A 286 0.25 -4.71 -9.68
C TRP A 286 0.62 -5.02 -8.23
N LEU A 287 1.80 -5.57 -8.02
CA LEU A 287 2.50 -5.45 -6.75
C LEU A 287 3.17 -4.08 -6.61
N HIS A 288 3.62 -3.80 -5.39
CA HIS A 288 4.26 -2.54 -5.02
C HIS A 288 5.38 -2.10 -5.99
N GLY A 289 5.11 -1.08 -6.82
CA GLY A 289 6.05 -0.53 -7.79
C GLY A 289 6.19 -1.29 -9.12
N ASP A 290 5.56 -2.46 -9.27
CA ASP A 290 5.74 -3.41 -10.39
C ASP A 290 4.82 -3.08 -11.58
N ARG A 291 4.77 -1.79 -11.96
CA ARG A 291 3.79 -1.22 -12.90
C ARG A 291 3.86 -1.69 -14.37
N ASN A 292 4.91 -2.43 -14.71
CA ASN A 292 5.16 -2.99 -16.04
C ASN A 292 5.01 -4.52 -16.06
N VAL A 293 4.34 -5.06 -15.04
CA VAL A 293 4.01 -6.48 -14.92
C VAL A 293 2.50 -6.64 -15.12
N SER A 294 2.10 -7.64 -15.90
CA SER A 294 0.68 -7.87 -16.23
C SER A 294 -0.07 -8.72 -15.20
N TYR A 295 0.61 -9.19 -14.16
CA TYR A 295 0.12 -10.15 -13.18
C TYR A 295 0.50 -9.72 -11.76
N SER A 296 -0.24 -10.22 -10.77
CA SER A 296 0.11 -10.14 -9.35
C SER A 296 -0.25 -11.45 -8.66
N GLY A 297 0.73 -12.06 -8.00
CA GLY A 297 0.57 -13.41 -7.47
C GLY A 297 0.34 -14.44 -8.59
N ASP A 298 -0.64 -15.31 -8.40
CA ASP A 298 -0.98 -16.40 -9.34
C ASP A 298 -2.05 -15.97 -10.37
N VAL A 299 -2.25 -14.66 -10.57
CA VAL A 299 -3.33 -14.10 -11.40
C VAL A 299 -2.83 -13.15 -12.46
N GLU A 300 -3.28 -13.37 -13.69
CA GLU A 300 -2.98 -12.59 -14.90
C GLU A 300 -4.10 -11.56 -15.18
N PHE A 301 -3.74 -10.28 -15.27
CA PHE A 301 -4.66 -9.17 -15.59
C PHE A 301 -4.64 -8.78 -17.07
N GLY A 302 -3.75 -9.40 -17.85
CA GLY A 302 -3.66 -9.21 -19.30
C GLY A 302 -2.60 -8.20 -19.70
N PRO A 303 -2.13 -8.24 -20.97
CA PRO A 303 -1.00 -7.43 -21.43
C PRO A 303 -1.24 -5.92 -21.34
N ASP A 304 -2.50 -5.49 -21.31
CA ASP A 304 -2.87 -4.08 -21.20
C ASP A 304 -2.88 -3.56 -19.75
N ALA A 305 -2.58 -4.41 -18.75
CA ALA A 305 -2.51 -3.99 -17.35
C ALA A 305 -1.31 -3.11 -17.01
N VAL A 306 -0.31 -3.05 -17.88
CA VAL A 306 0.92 -2.26 -17.68
C VAL A 306 0.70 -0.76 -17.96
N ILE A 307 1.66 0.08 -17.53
CA ILE A 307 1.71 1.49 -17.95
C ILE A 307 2.20 1.63 -19.39
N GLU A 308 3.23 0.86 -19.75
CA GLU A 308 3.95 0.96 -21.01
C GLU A 308 3.04 0.73 -22.23
N GLY A 309 2.99 1.70 -23.14
CA GLY A 309 2.12 1.69 -24.32
C GLY A 309 0.62 1.90 -24.03
N GLN A 310 0.21 1.94 -22.76
CA GLN A 310 -1.19 2.10 -22.35
C GLN A 310 -1.43 3.51 -21.81
N ILE A 311 -0.73 3.91 -20.76
CA ILE A 311 -0.87 5.22 -20.12
C ILE A 311 0.11 6.24 -20.72
N ALA A 312 1.31 5.78 -21.05
CA ALA A 312 2.36 6.56 -21.69
C ALA A 312 3.23 5.61 -22.51
N LYS A 313 4.13 6.17 -23.34
CA LYS A 313 5.14 5.36 -24.06
C LYS A 313 5.86 4.43 -23.10
N ASP A 314 6.37 4.98 -22.01
CA ASP A 314 7.02 4.28 -20.91
C ASP A 314 7.00 5.18 -19.65
N TRP A 315 7.52 4.67 -18.53
CA TRP A 315 7.52 5.41 -17.26
C TRP A 315 8.47 6.62 -17.20
N LEU A 316 9.57 6.60 -17.96
CA LEU A 316 10.47 7.75 -18.07
C LEU A 316 9.80 8.87 -18.87
N ALA A 317 9.18 8.53 -20.00
CA ALA A 317 8.44 9.45 -20.85
C ALA A 317 7.27 10.09 -20.08
N PHE A 318 6.51 9.32 -19.30
CA PHE A 318 5.45 9.87 -18.46
C PHE A 318 5.95 10.98 -17.53
N ARG A 319 7.06 10.73 -16.82
CA ARG A 319 7.65 11.72 -15.92
C ARG A 319 8.28 12.90 -16.68
N ALA A 320 8.86 12.67 -17.85
CA ALA A 320 9.37 13.75 -18.69
C ALA A 320 8.26 14.71 -19.10
N ASP A 321 7.16 14.18 -19.64
CA ASP A 321 5.99 14.97 -20.02
C ASP A 321 5.43 15.76 -18.81
N TRP A 322 5.43 15.15 -17.62
CA TRP A 322 5.03 15.79 -16.39
C TRP A 322 5.94 16.96 -15.99
N PHE A 323 7.25 16.75 -15.95
CA PHE A 323 8.21 17.78 -15.57
C PHE A 323 8.29 18.90 -16.62
N ASP A 324 8.22 18.56 -17.91
CA ASP A 324 8.15 19.54 -18.99
C ASP A 324 6.94 20.46 -18.84
N ARG A 325 5.81 19.91 -18.37
CA ARG A 325 4.60 20.69 -18.12
C ARG A 325 4.69 21.64 -16.94
N TRP A 326 5.33 21.25 -15.84
CA TRP A 326 5.22 22.02 -14.59
C TRP A 326 6.49 22.79 -14.20
N LEU A 327 7.64 22.41 -14.75
CA LEU A 327 8.92 23.04 -14.43
C LEU A 327 9.44 23.97 -15.54
N GLN A 328 9.16 23.68 -16.82
CA GLN A 328 9.66 24.50 -17.91
C GLN A 328 8.93 25.85 -18.02
N PRO A 329 9.63 26.96 -18.32
CA PRO A 329 9.08 28.30 -18.29
C PRO A 329 8.00 28.60 -19.35
N ASN A 330 7.92 27.80 -20.43
CA ASN A 330 7.02 28.02 -21.58
C ASN A 330 5.90 26.96 -21.71
N SER A 331 5.58 26.23 -20.64
CA SER A 331 4.47 25.26 -20.68
C SER A 331 3.12 25.97 -20.85
N ALA A 332 2.44 25.69 -21.96
CA ALA A 332 1.19 26.35 -22.35
C ALA A 332 -0.08 25.74 -21.71
N SER A 333 0.03 24.67 -20.91
CA SER A 333 -1.13 23.89 -20.47
C SER A 333 -1.32 23.87 -18.96
N ASN A 334 -2.48 24.36 -18.50
CA ASN A 334 -2.88 24.49 -17.10
C ASN A 334 -3.58 23.25 -16.50
N GLY A 335 -3.62 22.11 -17.20
CA GLY A 335 -4.35 20.92 -16.70
C GLY A 335 -5.85 20.90 -17.00
N ALA A 336 -6.42 21.96 -17.60
CA ALA A 336 -7.85 22.05 -17.80
C ALA A 336 -8.37 20.98 -18.76
N GLY A 337 -9.29 20.12 -18.28
CA GLY A 337 -9.96 19.09 -19.07
C GLY A 337 -9.28 17.72 -19.09
N ASP A 338 -8.14 17.55 -18.41
CA ASP A 338 -7.49 16.24 -18.32
C ASP A 338 -8.27 15.28 -17.40
N ALA A 339 -8.27 13.99 -17.76
CA ALA A 339 -8.74 12.95 -16.85
C ALA A 339 -7.82 12.92 -15.61
N VAL A 340 -8.40 13.19 -14.45
CA VAL A 340 -7.70 13.18 -13.15
C VAL A 340 -7.59 11.79 -12.56
N ALA A 341 -8.34 10.80 -13.06
CA ALA A 341 -8.26 9.42 -12.59
C ALA A 341 -8.10 8.44 -13.76
N ARG A 342 -7.09 7.57 -13.65
CA ARG A 342 -6.84 6.42 -14.53
C ARG A 342 -6.82 5.17 -13.67
N ILE A 343 -7.84 4.33 -13.83
CA ILE A 343 -8.12 3.20 -12.94
C ILE A 343 -8.11 1.94 -13.79
N PHE A 344 -7.33 0.94 -13.42
CA PHE A 344 -7.47 -0.39 -13.99
C PHE A 344 -8.60 -1.12 -13.27
N VAL A 345 -9.69 -1.41 -13.97
CA VAL A 345 -10.79 -2.23 -13.47
C VAL A 345 -10.44 -3.67 -13.78
N MET A 346 -10.19 -4.44 -12.73
CA MET A 346 -9.88 -5.87 -12.78
C MET A 346 -11.14 -6.67 -13.17
N GLY A 347 -10.93 -7.82 -13.81
CA GLY A 347 -11.99 -8.77 -14.12
C GLY A 347 -12.37 -8.75 -15.60
N GLY A 348 -13.20 -9.70 -15.99
CA GLY A 348 -13.66 -9.82 -17.37
C GLY A 348 -12.98 -10.90 -18.21
N GLY A 349 -11.92 -11.51 -17.70
CA GLY A 349 -11.16 -12.61 -18.32
C GLY A 349 -11.87 -13.95 -18.30
N SER A 350 -11.18 -14.98 -18.79
CA SER A 350 -11.73 -16.32 -19.00
C SER A 350 -11.88 -17.13 -17.71
N GLY A 351 -11.11 -16.80 -16.67
CA GLY A 351 -10.95 -17.62 -15.46
C GLY A 351 -10.19 -18.94 -15.70
N ALA A 352 -9.69 -19.17 -16.92
CA ALA A 352 -8.88 -20.32 -17.27
C ALA A 352 -7.42 -20.13 -16.85
N ARG A 353 -6.65 -21.22 -16.85
CA ARG A 353 -5.21 -21.18 -16.57
C ARG A 353 -4.43 -20.89 -17.85
N ASN A 354 -3.59 -19.87 -17.83
CA ASN A 354 -2.69 -19.56 -18.94
C ASN A 354 -1.46 -20.49 -18.98
N PRO A 355 -0.63 -20.47 -20.04
CA PRO A 355 0.57 -21.32 -20.14
C PRO A 355 1.63 -21.09 -19.04
N GLN A 356 1.59 -19.95 -18.35
CA GLN A 356 2.46 -19.64 -17.21
C GLN A 356 1.90 -20.16 -15.88
N GLY A 357 0.74 -20.83 -15.90
CA GLY A 357 0.12 -21.44 -14.73
C GLY A 357 -0.80 -20.49 -13.94
N ARG A 358 -1.02 -19.26 -14.42
CA ARG A 358 -1.81 -18.22 -13.74
C ARG A 358 -3.25 -18.23 -14.19
N MET A 359 -4.16 -17.83 -13.30
CA MET A 359 -5.57 -17.66 -13.65
C MET A 359 -5.77 -16.36 -14.42
N GLU A 360 -6.44 -16.41 -15.58
CA GLU A 360 -6.75 -15.25 -16.43
C GLU A 360 -7.94 -14.45 -15.90
N HIS A 361 -7.66 -13.43 -15.09
CA HIS A 361 -8.66 -12.53 -14.53
C HIS A 361 -9.05 -11.42 -15.48
N GLY A 362 -8.08 -10.92 -16.26
CA GLY A 362 -8.27 -9.81 -17.19
C GLY A 362 -8.53 -8.46 -16.50
N GLY A 363 -8.94 -7.50 -17.31
CA GLY A 363 -9.30 -6.16 -16.87
C GLY A 363 -9.07 -5.14 -17.98
N ARG A 364 -9.31 -3.86 -17.67
CA ARG A 364 -9.03 -2.74 -18.58
C ARG A 364 -8.86 -1.42 -17.85
N TRP A 365 -8.12 -0.51 -18.47
CA TRP A 365 -8.04 0.89 -18.03
C TRP A 365 -9.32 1.67 -18.35
N VAL A 366 -9.78 2.45 -17.37
CA VAL A 366 -10.82 3.47 -17.53
C VAL A 366 -10.27 4.85 -17.16
N LYS A 367 -10.74 5.88 -17.87
CA LYS A 367 -10.45 7.29 -17.58
C LYS A 367 -11.68 7.98 -16.99
N SER A 368 -11.46 8.83 -16.00
CA SER A 368 -12.51 9.64 -15.40
C SER A 368 -12.00 11.03 -15.02
N ALA A 369 -12.89 12.02 -15.10
CA ALA A 369 -12.65 13.39 -14.64
C ALA A 369 -12.80 13.54 -13.12
N GLN A 370 -13.18 12.47 -12.41
CA GLN A 370 -13.30 12.44 -10.95
C GLN A 370 -13.06 11.04 -10.38
N TRP A 371 -12.70 11.00 -9.10
CA TRP A 371 -12.75 9.82 -8.25
C TRP A 371 -13.48 10.20 -6.94
N PRO A 372 -14.45 9.39 -6.44
CA PRO A 372 -14.97 8.14 -7.01
C PRO A 372 -15.58 8.26 -8.41
N LEU A 373 -15.68 7.13 -9.12
CA LEU A 373 -16.21 7.10 -10.48
C LEU A 373 -17.67 7.62 -10.53
N PRO A 374 -18.10 8.26 -11.63
CA PRO A 374 -19.48 8.73 -11.78
C PRO A 374 -20.50 7.59 -11.61
N GLY A 375 -21.52 7.85 -10.79
CA GLY A 375 -22.58 6.89 -10.52
C GLY A 375 -22.24 5.81 -9.48
N THR A 376 -21.09 5.87 -8.81
CA THR A 376 -20.79 5.01 -7.65
C THR A 376 -21.87 5.13 -6.58
N ARG A 377 -22.40 3.98 -6.12
CA ARG A 377 -23.44 3.88 -5.08
C ARG A 377 -22.96 2.98 -3.94
N PRO A 378 -22.76 3.51 -2.72
CA PRO A 378 -22.51 2.66 -1.56
C PRO A 378 -23.74 1.79 -1.30
N THR A 379 -23.58 0.47 -1.38
CA THR A 379 -24.68 -0.50 -1.26
C THR A 379 -24.35 -1.50 -0.15
N PRO A 380 -25.17 -1.57 0.92
CA PRO A 380 -24.96 -2.56 1.97
C PRO A 380 -25.33 -3.96 1.47
N PHE A 381 -24.47 -4.92 1.78
CA PHE A 381 -24.74 -6.36 1.68
C PHE A 381 -24.67 -6.94 3.09
N TYR A 382 -25.80 -7.39 3.59
CA TYR A 382 -25.98 -7.89 4.95
C TYR A 382 -25.52 -9.34 5.07
N LEU A 383 -24.83 -9.62 6.17
CA LEU A 383 -24.41 -10.95 6.58
C LEU A 383 -25.56 -11.60 7.36
N ALA A 384 -25.81 -12.89 7.12
CA ALA A 384 -26.79 -13.66 7.87
C ALA A 384 -26.18 -14.93 8.48
N GLY A 385 -26.80 -15.45 9.55
CA GLY A 385 -26.30 -16.58 10.32
C GLY A 385 -26.23 -17.91 9.56
N ASP A 386 -26.86 -18.01 8.38
CA ASP A 386 -26.76 -19.16 7.47
C ASP A 386 -25.57 -19.06 6.49
N GLY A 387 -24.78 -17.98 6.56
CA GLY A 387 -23.66 -17.72 5.65
C GLY A 387 -24.06 -17.01 4.35
N SER A 388 -25.31 -16.55 4.22
CA SER A 388 -25.72 -15.72 3.08
C SER A 388 -25.20 -14.29 3.18
N LEU A 389 -24.92 -13.70 2.02
CA LEU A 389 -24.59 -12.29 1.83
C LEU A 389 -25.58 -11.69 0.82
N SER A 390 -26.35 -10.69 1.19
CA SER A 390 -27.43 -10.16 0.35
C SER A 390 -27.61 -8.66 0.46
N ALA A 391 -27.93 -8.00 -0.66
CA ALA A 391 -28.32 -6.60 -0.67
C ALA A 391 -29.77 -6.37 -0.19
N SER A 392 -30.57 -7.43 0.00
CA SER A 392 -31.91 -7.32 0.58
C SER A 392 -31.87 -7.36 2.10
N ASN A 393 -32.67 -6.49 2.73
CA ASN A 393 -32.91 -6.52 4.17
C ASN A 393 -33.69 -7.76 4.62
N ASP A 394 -34.30 -8.52 3.71
CA ASP A 394 -35.04 -9.76 4.04
C ASP A 394 -34.12 -10.81 4.68
N ALA A 395 -32.82 -10.78 4.36
CA ALA A 395 -31.79 -11.61 4.99
C ALA A 395 -31.64 -11.36 6.50
N LEU A 396 -32.14 -10.22 7.01
CA LEU A 396 -32.08 -9.86 8.43
C LEU A 396 -33.13 -10.58 9.30
N GLN A 397 -34.06 -11.36 8.72
CA GLN A 397 -35.29 -11.77 9.41
C GLN A 397 -35.44 -13.27 9.79
N ALA A 398 -34.48 -14.16 9.52
CA ALA A 398 -34.79 -15.61 9.55
C ALA A 398 -34.02 -16.58 10.48
N ALA A 399 -32.80 -16.31 11.00
CA ALA A 399 -32.05 -17.30 11.82
C ALA A 399 -30.90 -16.66 12.66
N PRO A 400 -30.14 -17.44 13.49
CA PRO A 400 -29.67 -17.11 14.86
C PRO A 400 -29.04 -15.72 15.08
N ALA A 401 -29.19 -15.20 16.31
CA ALA A 401 -28.73 -13.87 16.72
C ALA A 401 -27.21 -13.62 16.60
N ALA A 402 -26.40 -14.68 16.52
CA ALA A 402 -24.95 -14.60 16.28
C ALA A 402 -24.35 -15.94 15.85
N THR A 403 -23.21 -15.89 15.16
CA THR A 403 -22.34 -17.05 14.88
C THR A 403 -21.07 -16.93 15.70
N SER A 404 -20.68 -18.01 16.38
CA SER A 404 -19.51 -18.05 17.28
C SER A 404 -18.38 -18.90 16.69
N TYR A 405 -17.13 -18.53 16.98
CA TYR A 405 -15.94 -19.31 16.65
C TYR A 405 -14.84 -19.07 17.70
N SER A 406 -13.90 -20.01 17.81
CA SER A 406 -12.76 -19.89 18.72
C SER A 406 -11.53 -19.44 17.96
N PHE A 407 -10.89 -18.36 18.42
CA PHE A 407 -9.60 -17.89 17.92
C PHE A 407 -8.48 -18.26 18.89
N ASP A 408 -7.55 -19.08 18.41
CA ASP A 408 -6.34 -19.47 19.13
C ASP A 408 -5.11 -18.72 18.56
N PRO A 409 -4.46 -17.83 19.34
CA PRO A 409 -3.26 -17.11 18.91
C PRO A 409 -2.08 -18.02 18.53
N SER A 410 -2.08 -19.29 18.96
CA SER A 410 -1.08 -20.29 18.57
C SER A 410 -1.34 -20.91 17.20
N ASN A 411 -2.52 -20.68 16.61
CA ASN A 411 -2.93 -21.19 15.29
C ASN A 411 -3.63 -20.09 14.45
N PRO A 412 -2.98 -18.94 14.20
CA PRO A 412 -3.60 -17.87 13.44
C PRO A 412 -3.87 -18.28 11.99
N VAL A 413 -4.85 -17.63 11.36
CA VAL A 413 -5.12 -17.77 9.92
C VAL A 413 -3.91 -17.23 9.14
N PRO A 414 -3.34 -18.03 8.23
CA PRO A 414 -2.18 -17.62 7.46
C PRO A 414 -2.54 -16.54 6.43
N THR A 415 -1.61 -15.61 6.20
CA THR A 415 -1.69 -14.63 5.11
C THR A 415 -1.44 -15.32 3.78
N ILE A 416 -2.40 -15.18 2.86
CA ILE A 416 -2.33 -15.66 1.48
C ILE A 416 -2.64 -14.48 0.56
N GLY A 417 -1.59 -13.83 0.08
CA GLY A 417 -1.71 -12.63 -0.74
C GLY A 417 -2.21 -11.41 0.01
N GLY A 418 -2.79 -10.49 -0.76
CA GLY A 418 -3.37 -9.24 -0.28
C GLY A 418 -2.52 -8.04 -0.66
N ALA A 419 -2.89 -6.89 -0.11
CA ALA A 419 -2.25 -5.62 -0.37
C ALA A 419 -0.96 -5.46 0.46
N LEU A 420 0.14 -6.08 0.00
CA LEU A 420 1.37 -6.23 0.76
C LEU A 420 2.59 -5.69 0.01
N THR A 421 3.60 -5.26 0.77
CA THR A 421 4.93 -4.93 0.25
C THR A 421 6.00 -5.42 1.21
N SER A 422 7.23 -5.59 0.71
CA SER A 422 8.41 -5.87 1.54
C SER A 422 8.31 -7.12 2.44
N GLY A 423 7.38 -8.04 2.21
CA GLY A 423 7.18 -9.24 3.06
C GLY A 423 8.21 -10.35 2.87
N ALA A 424 8.96 -10.32 1.77
CA ALA A 424 9.93 -11.36 1.46
C ALA A 424 11.07 -11.41 2.51
N PRO A 425 11.55 -12.62 2.88
CA PRO A 425 11.18 -13.94 2.35
C PRO A 425 10.03 -14.65 3.09
N VAL A 426 9.33 -13.95 3.98
CA VAL A 426 8.35 -14.57 4.89
C VAL A 426 6.98 -14.69 4.22
N PHE A 427 6.51 -13.63 3.58
CA PHE A 427 5.19 -13.58 2.94
C PHE A 427 5.22 -12.71 1.67
N GLU A 428 4.22 -12.90 0.81
CA GLU A 428 4.11 -12.22 -0.48
C GLU A 428 2.69 -11.68 -0.70
N GLY A 429 2.61 -10.53 -1.38
CA GLY A 429 1.34 -9.89 -1.75
C GLY A 429 0.84 -10.33 -3.11
N GLY A 430 -0.37 -9.90 -3.47
CA GLY A 430 -1.00 -10.19 -4.75
C GLY A 430 -2.28 -10.99 -4.64
N ALA A 431 -2.77 -11.43 -5.79
CA ALA A 431 -3.99 -12.21 -5.91
C ALA A 431 -3.64 -13.71 -5.95
N PHE A 432 -4.29 -14.48 -5.10
CA PHE A 432 -4.08 -15.91 -4.96
C PHE A 432 -5.41 -16.61 -4.63
N ASP A 433 -5.48 -17.89 -4.98
CA ASP A 433 -6.53 -18.76 -4.47
C ASP A 433 -6.37 -18.86 -2.95
N GLN A 434 -7.46 -18.70 -2.21
CA GLN A 434 -7.47 -18.76 -0.74
C GLN A 434 -7.40 -20.20 -0.22
N ARG A 435 -6.37 -20.93 -0.67
CA ARG A 435 -6.02 -22.29 -0.27
C ARG A 435 -4.61 -22.34 0.29
N GLU A 436 -4.46 -23.09 1.38
CA GLU A 436 -3.16 -23.24 2.02
C GLU A 436 -2.17 -23.94 1.09
N ASP A 437 -0.97 -23.35 0.98
CA ASP A 437 0.14 -23.83 0.17
C ASP A 437 1.45 -23.62 0.94
N ALA A 438 2.45 -24.45 0.67
CA ALA A 438 3.73 -24.44 1.39
C ALA A 438 4.55 -23.15 1.17
N ARG A 439 4.23 -22.36 0.12
CA ARG A 439 4.83 -21.05 -0.12
C ARG A 439 4.52 -20.06 1.01
N PHE A 440 3.30 -20.13 1.56
CA PHE A 440 2.79 -19.18 2.55
C PHE A 440 3.19 -19.58 3.97
N PHE A 441 3.68 -18.61 4.74
CA PHE A 441 4.08 -18.83 6.11
C PHE A 441 2.87 -19.11 7.01
N GLY A 442 3.01 -20.07 7.92
CA GLY A 442 1.97 -20.40 8.91
C GLY A 442 0.90 -21.40 8.43
N THR A 443 0.96 -21.87 7.19
CA THR A 443 0.06 -22.91 6.68
C THR A 443 0.35 -24.27 7.35
N ARG A 444 -0.71 -25.05 7.58
CA ARG A 444 -0.71 -26.34 8.30
C ARG A 444 -1.50 -27.43 7.56
N HIS A 445 -2.41 -27.06 6.67
CA HIS A 445 -3.37 -27.93 6.01
C HIS A 445 -3.30 -27.78 4.48
N MET A 446 -2.19 -28.24 3.89
CA MET A 446 -1.90 -28.08 2.46
C MET A 446 -3.07 -28.49 1.54
N GLY A 447 -3.43 -27.60 0.61
CA GLY A 447 -4.50 -27.77 -0.37
C GLY A 447 -5.91 -27.45 0.15
N MET A 448 -6.10 -27.31 1.46
CA MET A 448 -7.39 -26.97 2.05
C MET A 448 -7.69 -25.48 1.88
N PRO A 449 -8.93 -25.09 1.54
CA PRO A 449 -9.32 -23.69 1.48
C PRO A 449 -9.39 -23.09 2.89
N LEU A 450 -9.08 -21.79 3.03
CA LEU A 450 -9.21 -21.09 4.31
C LEU A 450 -10.65 -21.12 4.85
N SER A 451 -11.66 -21.20 3.97
CA SER A 451 -13.07 -21.41 4.35
C SER A 451 -13.34 -22.71 5.09
N ALA A 452 -12.45 -23.71 5.02
CA ALA A 452 -12.62 -24.95 5.76
C ALA A 452 -12.15 -24.84 7.21
N ARG A 453 -11.48 -23.73 7.58
CA ARG A 453 -11.05 -23.52 8.96
C ARG A 453 -12.25 -23.16 9.85
N PRO A 454 -12.32 -23.69 11.08
CA PRO A 454 -13.43 -23.41 11.99
C PRO A 454 -13.42 -21.97 12.54
N ASP A 455 -12.32 -21.25 12.40
CA ASP A 455 -12.14 -19.85 12.82
C ASP A 455 -12.29 -18.84 11.66
N VAL A 456 -12.82 -19.28 10.51
CA VAL A 456 -13.14 -18.42 9.36
C VAL A 456 -14.64 -18.53 9.07
N LEU A 457 -15.38 -17.46 9.35
CA LEU A 457 -16.78 -17.33 8.97
C LEU A 457 -16.88 -16.90 7.51
N VAL A 458 -17.74 -17.57 6.75
CA VAL A 458 -17.90 -17.35 5.30
C VAL A 458 -19.30 -16.80 5.02
N PHE A 459 -19.36 -15.63 4.38
CA PHE A 459 -20.61 -15.04 3.91
C PHE A 459 -20.54 -14.80 2.41
N GLN A 460 -21.48 -15.31 1.62
CA GLN A 460 -21.42 -15.18 0.17
C GLN A 460 -22.79 -15.05 -0.48
N THR A 461 -22.81 -14.38 -1.63
CA THR A 461 -24.02 -14.27 -2.46
C THR A 461 -24.36 -15.62 -3.11
N GLU A 462 -25.58 -15.75 -3.62
CA GLU A 462 -25.85 -16.69 -4.71
C GLU A 462 -24.99 -16.36 -5.95
N PRO A 463 -24.80 -17.30 -6.90
CA PRO A 463 -24.11 -16.98 -8.15
C PRO A 463 -24.80 -15.78 -8.78
N LEU A 464 -24.02 -14.76 -9.10
CA LEU A 464 -24.55 -13.50 -9.59
C LEU A 464 -25.31 -13.72 -10.90
N GLU A 465 -26.53 -13.19 -10.98
CA GLU A 465 -27.35 -13.30 -12.19
C GLU A 465 -26.87 -12.38 -13.33
N ALA A 466 -26.12 -11.34 -12.98
CA ALA A 466 -25.52 -10.36 -13.88
C ALA A 466 -24.15 -9.89 -13.35
N ASP A 467 -23.37 -9.26 -14.21
CA ASP A 467 -22.08 -8.67 -13.83
C ASP A 467 -22.28 -7.56 -12.78
N VAL A 468 -21.42 -7.51 -11.77
CA VAL A 468 -21.44 -6.51 -10.69
C VAL A 468 -20.07 -5.86 -10.57
N ALA A 469 -19.99 -4.55 -10.75
CA ALA A 469 -18.74 -3.81 -10.58
C ALA A 469 -18.65 -3.15 -9.21
N VAL A 470 -17.62 -3.51 -8.45
CA VAL A 470 -17.30 -2.97 -7.13
C VAL A 470 -16.02 -2.14 -7.28
N ILE A 471 -16.15 -0.80 -7.24
CA ILE A 471 -15.05 0.11 -7.50
C ILE A 471 -15.05 1.26 -6.50
N GLY A 472 -14.08 1.25 -5.58
CA GLY A 472 -13.89 2.27 -4.56
C GLY A 472 -13.55 1.71 -3.18
N PRO A 473 -13.59 2.58 -2.14
CA PRO A 473 -13.42 2.19 -0.75
C PRO A 473 -14.48 1.19 -0.26
N ILE A 474 -14.07 0.22 0.55
CA ILE A 474 -14.94 -0.80 1.14
C ILE A 474 -14.96 -0.60 2.65
N VAL A 475 -16.15 -0.73 3.25
CA VAL A 475 -16.35 -0.62 4.69
C VAL A 475 -17.12 -1.83 5.18
N VAL A 476 -16.62 -2.53 6.19
CA VAL A 476 -17.31 -3.66 6.83
C VAL A 476 -17.69 -3.26 8.24
N LYS A 477 -18.99 -3.24 8.52
CA LYS A 477 -19.55 -2.94 9.84
C LYS A 477 -19.98 -4.24 10.50
N LEU A 478 -19.35 -4.58 11.62
CA LEU A 478 -19.67 -5.79 12.36
C LEU A 478 -20.19 -5.44 13.75
N TRP A 479 -21.22 -6.16 14.17
CA TRP A 479 -21.63 -6.23 15.56
C TRP A 479 -20.95 -7.46 16.17
N ILE A 480 -20.10 -7.25 17.17
CA ILE A 480 -19.23 -8.30 17.71
C ILE A 480 -19.35 -8.42 19.21
N SER A 481 -19.02 -9.59 19.75
CA SER A 481 -18.75 -9.78 21.19
C SER A 481 -17.63 -10.80 21.36
N SER A 482 -16.93 -10.76 22.49
CA SER A 482 -15.91 -11.73 22.86
C SER A 482 -16.02 -12.10 24.34
N ASP A 483 -15.44 -13.23 24.74
CA ASP A 483 -15.14 -13.57 26.14
C ASP A 483 -13.76 -13.07 26.59
N ALA A 484 -13.00 -12.49 25.66
CA ALA A 484 -11.69 -11.94 25.88
C ALA A 484 -11.76 -10.42 26.08
N PRO A 485 -10.89 -9.84 26.93
CA PRO A 485 -10.79 -8.39 27.12
C PRO A 485 -10.26 -7.64 25.90
N ASP A 486 -9.68 -8.35 24.92
CA ASP A 486 -9.28 -7.81 23.63
C ASP A 486 -9.22 -8.96 22.61
N THR A 487 -9.37 -8.66 21.34
CA THR A 487 -9.17 -9.59 20.22
C THR A 487 -9.12 -8.77 18.92
N ASP A 488 -8.86 -9.41 17.79
CA ASP A 488 -8.95 -8.76 16.48
C ASP A 488 -10.13 -9.33 15.67
N PHE A 489 -10.67 -8.57 14.73
CA PHE A 489 -11.54 -9.08 13.67
C PHE A 489 -10.97 -8.68 12.30
N THR A 490 -10.90 -9.63 11.39
CA THR A 490 -10.49 -9.43 10.00
C THR A 490 -11.66 -9.56 9.06
N ALA A 491 -11.59 -8.88 7.92
CA ALA A 491 -12.55 -9.02 6.84
C ALA A 491 -11.81 -9.07 5.49
N LYS A 492 -12.08 -10.08 4.67
CA LYS A 492 -11.45 -10.27 3.35
C LYS A 492 -12.50 -10.41 2.26
N LEU A 493 -12.45 -9.54 1.25
CA LEU A 493 -13.33 -9.60 0.09
C LEU A 493 -12.70 -10.49 -0.99
N ILE A 494 -13.52 -11.41 -1.53
CA ILE A 494 -13.09 -12.48 -2.43
C ILE A 494 -14.04 -12.53 -3.64
N ASP A 495 -13.45 -12.66 -4.83
CA ASP A 495 -14.14 -13.04 -6.08
C ASP A 495 -14.07 -14.55 -6.24
N VAL A 496 -15.21 -15.24 -6.10
CA VAL A 496 -15.29 -16.69 -6.21
C VAL A 496 -15.69 -17.08 -7.62
N TYR A 497 -14.74 -17.62 -8.36
CA TYR A 497 -14.92 -18.18 -9.68
C TYR A 497 -15.63 -19.54 -9.58
N PRO A 498 -16.59 -19.84 -10.47
CA PRO A 498 -17.20 -21.15 -10.54
C PRO A 498 -16.17 -22.22 -10.98
N PRO A 499 -16.42 -23.51 -10.67
CA PRO A 499 -15.62 -24.61 -11.19
C PRO A 499 -15.47 -24.60 -12.70
N ASN A 500 -14.27 -24.88 -13.19
CA ASN A 500 -13.96 -25.07 -14.61
C ASN A 500 -12.93 -26.19 -14.81
N ALA A 501 -12.48 -26.42 -16.05
CA ALA A 501 -11.56 -27.50 -16.38
C ALA A 501 -10.18 -27.37 -15.69
N ASP A 502 -9.69 -26.15 -15.47
CA ASP A 502 -8.38 -25.88 -14.86
C ASP A 502 -8.44 -25.77 -13.33
N TYR A 503 -9.61 -25.40 -12.81
CA TYR A 503 -9.94 -25.19 -11.42
C TYR A 503 -11.25 -25.91 -11.08
N PRO A 504 -11.23 -27.25 -10.92
CA PRO A 504 -12.45 -28.07 -10.74
C PRO A 504 -13.18 -27.82 -9.42
N HIS A 505 -12.57 -27.08 -8.49
CA HIS A 505 -13.19 -26.65 -7.23
C HIS A 505 -13.54 -25.15 -7.22
N GLY A 506 -13.45 -24.48 -8.37
CA GLY A 506 -13.47 -23.03 -8.46
C GLY A 506 -12.15 -22.40 -8.00
N TYR A 507 -12.10 -21.07 -8.00
CA TYR A 507 -10.95 -20.27 -7.57
C TYR A 507 -11.46 -19.14 -6.67
N ALA A 508 -10.98 -19.06 -5.43
CA ALA A 508 -11.36 -18.02 -4.48
C ALA A 508 -10.28 -16.93 -4.48
N MET A 509 -10.40 -15.94 -5.36
CA MET A 509 -9.39 -14.90 -5.52
C MET A 509 -9.58 -13.78 -4.50
N ASN A 510 -8.59 -13.52 -3.64
CA ASN A 510 -8.64 -12.36 -2.76
C ASN A 510 -8.52 -11.04 -3.56
N LEU A 511 -9.35 -10.07 -3.20
CA LEU A 511 -9.30 -8.71 -3.75
C LEU A 511 -8.66 -7.73 -2.77
N THR A 512 -9.05 -7.79 -1.51
CA THR A 512 -8.59 -6.89 -0.46
C THR A 512 -8.92 -7.46 0.91
N ASP A 513 -8.23 -7.00 1.94
CA ASP A 513 -8.45 -7.37 3.32
C ASP A 513 -8.21 -6.20 4.28
N GLY A 514 -8.82 -6.29 5.45
CA GLY A 514 -8.60 -5.37 6.56
C GLY A 514 -8.74 -6.07 7.90
N ILE A 515 -8.34 -5.36 8.95
CA ILE A 515 -8.35 -5.83 10.33
C ILE A 515 -8.77 -4.69 11.25
N PHE A 516 -9.34 -5.01 12.41
CA PHE A 516 -9.61 -4.08 13.49
C PHE A 516 -9.29 -4.74 14.84
N ARG A 517 -8.53 -4.05 15.68
CA ARG A 517 -8.17 -4.46 17.03
C ARG A 517 -9.10 -3.85 18.07
N CYS A 518 -9.80 -4.72 18.81
CA CYS A 518 -10.97 -4.34 19.60
C CYS A 518 -10.68 -3.44 20.79
N ARG A 519 -9.47 -3.41 21.35
CA ARG A 519 -9.13 -2.42 22.40
C ARG A 519 -9.33 -0.97 21.95
N PHE A 520 -9.36 -0.71 20.63
CA PHE A 520 -9.56 0.62 20.06
C PHE A 520 -11.01 0.89 19.62
N HIS A 521 -11.99 0.10 20.09
CA HIS A 521 -13.41 0.26 19.74
C HIS A 521 -13.99 1.65 20.06
N GLU A 522 -13.46 2.34 21.08
CA GLU A 522 -13.90 3.70 21.48
C GLU A 522 -12.88 4.79 21.12
N SER A 523 -11.58 4.50 21.18
CA SER A 523 -10.52 5.50 20.96
C SER A 523 -9.24 4.86 20.46
N TRP A 524 -8.54 5.56 19.56
CA TRP A 524 -7.20 5.20 19.10
C TRP A 524 -6.10 5.63 20.07
N THR A 525 -6.40 6.52 21.02
CA THR A 525 -5.43 7.07 21.99
C THR A 525 -5.57 6.47 23.39
N GLU A 526 -6.77 5.98 23.72
CA GLU A 526 -7.10 5.43 25.04
C GLU A 526 -7.72 4.04 24.87
N PRO A 527 -6.90 2.97 24.87
CA PRO A 527 -7.41 1.62 24.68
C PRO A 527 -8.28 1.20 25.86
N ARG A 528 -9.40 0.53 25.58
CA ARG A 528 -10.35 0.03 26.57
C ARG A 528 -10.62 -1.45 26.34
N ALA A 529 -10.63 -2.22 27.43
CA ALA A 529 -10.94 -3.63 27.36
C ALA A 529 -12.41 -3.83 26.94
N LEU A 530 -12.66 -4.91 26.20
CA LEU A 530 -14.00 -5.43 26.00
C LEU A 530 -14.54 -6.00 27.31
N GLU A 531 -15.83 -5.80 27.53
CA GLU A 531 -16.60 -6.50 28.56
C GLU A 531 -17.09 -7.83 27.99
N GLU A 532 -16.95 -8.91 28.75
CA GLU A 532 -17.36 -10.25 28.33
C GLU A 532 -18.84 -10.27 27.91
N GLY A 533 -19.08 -10.73 26.68
CA GLY A 533 -20.43 -10.87 26.12
C GLY A 533 -21.13 -9.57 25.73
N ARG A 534 -20.59 -8.39 26.07
CA ARG A 534 -21.13 -7.11 25.59
C ARG A 534 -20.96 -7.02 24.07
N VAL A 535 -21.99 -6.52 23.40
CA VAL A 535 -21.98 -6.32 21.94
C VAL A 535 -21.43 -4.94 21.61
N TYR A 536 -20.49 -4.88 20.68
CA TYR A 536 -19.84 -3.68 20.19
C TYR A 536 -20.03 -3.56 18.68
N ALA A 537 -20.20 -2.33 18.18
CA ALA A 537 -20.11 -2.05 16.76
C ALA A 537 -18.66 -1.67 16.42
N ILE A 538 -18.08 -2.34 15.43
CA ILE A 538 -16.75 -2.03 14.91
C ILE A 538 -16.80 -1.81 13.40
N GLU A 539 -15.84 -1.04 12.90
CA GLU A 539 -15.67 -0.78 11.48
C GLU A 539 -14.29 -1.27 11.02
N ILE A 540 -14.28 -2.20 10.08
CA ILE A 540 -13.09 -2.69 9.41
C ILE A 540 -13.05 -2.04 8.03
N GLU A 541 -11.90 -1.50 7.66
CA GLU A 541 -11.68 -0.85 6.36
C GLU A 541 -10.68 -1.70 5.54
N PRO A 542 -11.13 -2.72 4.80
CA PRO A 542 -10.34 -3.28 3.72
C PRO A 542 -9.98 -2.17 2.72
N PHE A 543 -8.77 -2.20 2.18
CA PHE A 543 -8.37 -1.21 1.20
C PHE A 543 -9.28 -1.23 -0.05
N ALA A 544 -9.41 -0.07 -0.69
CA ALA A 544 -10.21 0.06 -1.90
C ALA A 544 -9.77 -0.91 -3.00
N THR A 545 -10.71 -1.31 -3.85
CA THR A 545 -10.46 -2.16 -5.01
C THR A 545 -11.25 -1.68 -6.23
N ALA A 546 -10.95 -2.23 -7.40
CA ALA A 546 -11.73 -2.02 -8.62
C ALA A 546 -11.89 -3.35 -9.36
N ASN A 547 -13.00 -4.05 -9.11
CA ASN A 547 -13.25 -5.39 -9.65
C ASN A 547 -14.61 -5.51 -10.33
N LEU A 548 -14.65 -6.18 -11.47
CA LEU A 548 -15.86 -6.66 -12.14
C LEU A 548 -16.06 -8.14 -11.80
N PHE A 549 -17.02 -8.43 -10.92
CA PHE A 549 -17.50 -9.79 -10.68
C PHE A 549 -18.39 -10.19 -11.85
N ARG A 550 -18.04 -11.25 -12.56
CA ARG A 550 -18.84 -11.74 -13.70
C ARG A 550 -20.08 -12.47 -13.21
N ARG A 551 -21.11 -12.50 -14.06
CA ARG A 551 -22.24 -13.43 -13.93
C ARG A 551 -21.74 -14.84 -13.65
N GLY A 552 -22.35 -15.50 -12.66
CA GLY A 552 -21.98 -16.84 -12.20
C GLY A 552 -20.89 -16.88 -11.13
N HIS A 553 -20.15 -15.79 -10.90
CA HIS A 553 -19.26 -15.67 -9.75
C HIS A 553 -20.08 -15.44 -8.48
N ARG A 554 -19.41 -15.47 -7.31
CA ARG A 554 -20.00 -15.00 -6.05
C ARG A 554 -19.13 -13.88 -5.45
N ILE A 555 -19.79 -12.93 -4.81
CA ILE A 555 -19.13 -12.01 -3.88
C ILE A 555 -19.07 -12.72 -2.54
N ARG A 556 -17.87 -12.90 -2.00
CA ARG A 556 -17.65 -13.56 -0.71
C ARG A 556 -16.88 -12.64 0.24
N LEU A 557 -17.31 -12.63 1.49
CA LEU A 557 -16.65 -11.99 2.61
C LEU A 557 -16.26 -13.04 3.65
N ASP A 558 -14.97 -13.17 3.91
CA ASP A 558 -14.47 -13.98 5.01
C ASP A 558 -14.23 -13.10 6.24
N VAL A 559 -14.71 -13.55 7.40
CA VAL A 559 -14.46 -12.90 8.70
C VAL A 559 -13.71 -13.86 9.63
N SER A 560 -12.63 -13.38 10.24
CA SER A 560 -11.85 -14.15 11.22
C SER A 560 -11.27 -13.20 12.28
N SER A 561 -10.26 -13.64 13.04
CA SER A 561 -9.58 -12.85 14.07
C SER A 561 -8.06 -12.78 13.88
N SER A 562 -7.56 -13.18 12.71
CA SER A 562 -6.15 -13.03 12.37
C SER A 562 -5.92 -13.03 10.85
N ASN A 563 -4.78 -12.47 10.44
CA ASN A 563 -4.22 -12.57 9.10
C ASN A 563 -2.68 -12.47 9.27
N PHE A 564 -2.05 -13.57 9.65
CA PHE A 564 -0.64 -13.61 10.06
C PHE A 564 0.22 -14.28 8.97
N PRO A 565 1.35 -13.70 8.55
CA PRO A 565 2.08 -12.61 9.19
C PRO A 565 1.93 -11.24 8.52
N HIS A 566 0.80 -10.92 7.87
CA HIS A 566 0.52 -9.52 7.50
C HIS A 566 0.53 -8.65 8.77
N PHE A 567 -0.26 -9.03 9.76
CA PHE A 567 -0.38 -8.33 11.05
C PHE A 567 0.20 -9.14 12.21
N ASP A 568 0.54 -8.45 13.30
CA ASP A 568 0.84 -9.10 14.57
C ASP A 568 -0.39 -9.79 15.18
N VAL A 569 -0.17 -10.87 15.94
CA VAL A 569 -1.25 -11.69 16.49
C VAL A 569 -1.72 -11.13 17.83
N ASN A 570 -3.02 -10.88 17.98
CA ASN A 570 -3.58 -10.49 19.27
C ASN A 570 -3.46 -11.65 20.29
N PRO A 571 -2.94 -11.42 21.51
CA PRO A 571 -2.85 -12.45 22.54
C PRO A 571 -4.21 -12.80 23.18
N ASN A 572 -5.25 -12.02 22.91
CA ASN A 572 -6.56 -12.06 23.55
C ASN A 572 -6.56 -11.81 25.07
N SER A 573 -5.44 -11.42 25.67
CA SER A 573 -5.30 -11.21 27.12
C SER A 573 -5.54 -9.77 27.56
N GLY A 574 -5.66 -8.83 26.61
CA GLY A 574 -5.67 -7.39 26.89
C GLY A 574 -4.26 -6.78 27.01
N GLU A 575 -3.20 -7.60 27.07
CA GLU A 575 -1.82 -7.13 26.98
C GLU A 575 -1.53 -6.59 25.57
N ALA A 576 -0.71 -5.54 25.43
CA ALA A 576 -0.22 -5.11 24.12
C ALA A 576 0.56 -6.24 23.44
N PRO A 577 0.30 -6.59 22.16
CA PRO A 577 0.89 -7.78 21.53
C PRO A 577 2.42 -7.83 21.55
N ALA A 578 3.09 -6.69 21.40
CA ALA A 578 4.55 -6.58 21.48
C ALA A 578 5.12 -7.00 22.85
N LEU A 579 4.32 -6.90 23.91
CA LEU A 579 4.73 -7.14 25.30
C LEU A 579 4.09 -8.39 25.92
N ALA A 580 3.08 -8.96 25.26
CA ALA A 580 2.25 -10.01 25.82
C ALA A 580 3.04 -11.26 26.25
N ARG A 581 2.59 -11.89 27.34
CA ARG A 581 3.18 -13.12 27.88
C ARG A 581 2.15 -14.21 28.12
N THR A 582 0.88 -13.87 28.19
CA THR A 582 -0.18 -14.79 28.63
C THR A 582 -1.30 -14.89 27.59
N PRO A 583 -1.03 -15.39 26.37
CA PRO A 583 -2.08 -15.51 25.37
C PRO A 583 -3.17 -16.50 25.82
N ARG A 584 -4.40 -16.25 25.40
CA ARG A 584 -5.54 -17.15 25.64
C ARG A 584 -6.34 -17.35 24.36
N VAL A 585 -7.12 -18.42 24.32
CA VAL A 585 -8.17 -18.59 23.31
C VAL A 585 -9.30 -17.61 23.61
N ALA A 586 -9.83 -16.98 22.56
CA ALA A 586 -11.04 -16.15 22.61
C ALA A 586 -12.19 -16.86 21.89
N VAL A 587 -13.39 -16.79 22.45
CA VAL A 587 -14.64 -17.17 21.79
C VAL A 587 -15.29 -15.90 21.26
N ASN A 588 -15.11 -15.67 19.96
CA ASN A 588 -15.57 -14.50 19.25
C ASN A 588 -16.93 -14.77 18.59
N ARG A 589 -17.77 -13.73 18.51
CA ARG A 589 -19.09 -13.81 17.89
C ARG A 589 -19.32 -12.64 16.95
N VAL A 590 -19.97 -12.90 15.82
CA VAL A 590 -20.54 -11.90 14.92
C VAL A 590 -22.06 -11.99 15.03
N HIS A 591 -22.71 -10.87 15.33
CA HIS A 591 -24.15 -10.75 15.57
C HIS A 591 -24.89 -10.30 14.31
N PHE A 592 -26.15 -10.72 14.21
CA PHE A 592 -27.03 -10.45 13.07
C PHE A 592 -28.43 -10.03 13.55
N GLY A 593 -29.20 -9.39 12.67
CA GLY A 593 -30.59 -8.99 12.92
C GLY A 593 -30.83 -7.50 12.68
N ALA A 594 -32.08 -7.06 12.79
CA ALA A 594 -32.48 -5.69 12.43
C ALA A 594 -31.73 -4.60 13.23
N ASP A 595 -31.54 -4.81 14.53
CA ASP A 595 -30.84 -3.86 15.40
C ASP A 595 -29.30 -4.08 15.44
N GLN A 596 -28.83 -5.19 14.86
CA GLN A 596 -27.43 -5.62 14.84
C GLN A 596 -27.03 -6.12 13.44
N ALA A 597 -27.33 -5.31 12.43
CA ALA A 597 -27.18 -5.67 11.04
C ALA A 597 -25.72 -5.60 10.59
N SER A 598 -24.92 -6.64 10.85
CA SER A 598 -23.57 -6.75 10.32
C SER A 598 -23.61 -6.77 8.78
N HIS A 599 -22.82 -5.93 8.11
CA HIS A 599 -22.85 -5.76 6.66
C HIS A 599 -21.52 -5.27 6.10
N VAL A 600 -21.31 -5.51 4.81
CA VAL A 600 -20.27 -4.83 4.01
C VAL A 600 -20.93 -3.81 3.09
N VAL A 601 -20.39 -2.60 3.05
CA VAL A 601 -20.78 -1.56 2.10
C VAL A 601 -19.88 -1.66 0.88
N LEU A 602 -20.47 -2.03 -0.26
CA LEU A 602 -19.77 -2.15 -1.54
C LEU A 602 -20.07 -0.94 -2.43
N PRO A 603 -19.04 -0.27 -2.99
CA PRO A 603 -19.21 0.85 -3.91
C PRO A 603 -19.57 0.35 -5.32
N LEU A 604 -20.86 0.17 -5.59
CA LEU A 604 -21.32 -0.35 -6.87
C LEU A 604 -21.27 0.72 -7.95
N VAL A 605 -20.69 0.39 -9.10
CA VAL A 605 -20.73 1.24 -10.30
C VAL A 605 -21.60 0.54 -11.35
N PRO A 606 -22.58 1.22 -11.97
CA PRO A 606 -23.36 0.62 -13.04
C PRO A 606 -22.45 0.14 -14.19
N VAL A 607 -22.60 -1.12 -14.61
CA VAL A 607 -21.76 -1.70 -15.68
C VAL A 607 -21.85 -0.90 -16.98
N ALA A 608 -23.05 -0.43 -17.34
CA ALA A 608 -23.26 0.45 -18.49
C ALA A 608 -22.46 1.77 -18.38
N SER A 609 -22.32 2.33 -17.17
CA SER A 609 -21.48 3.52 -16.96
C SER A 609 -20.01 3.22 -17.21
N LEU A 610 -19.53 2.04 -16.80
CA LEU A 610 -18.15 1.62 -17.07
C LEU A 610 -17.92 1.40 -18.56
N GLU A 611 -18.84 0.76 -19.26
CA GLU A 611 -18.76 0.52 -20.70
C GLU A 611 -18.73 1.83 -21.51
N ALA A 612 -19.47 2.85 -21.04
CA ALA A 612 -19.46 4.17 -21.65
C ALA A 612 -18.17 4.98 -21.37
N MET A 613 -17.41 4.66 -20.31
CA MET A 613 -16.13 5.30 -20.05
C MET A 613 -15.13 4.92 -21.13
N GLN A 614 -14.52 5.94 -21.74
CA GLN A 614 -13.55 5.73 -22.81
C GLN A 614 -12.44 4.79 -22.33
N PRO A 615 -12.16 3.69 -23.07
CA PRO A 615 -10.93 2.95 -22.84
C PRO A 615 -9.76 3.90 -23.05
N ASN A 616 -8.66 3.68 -22.34
CA ASN A 616 -7.45 4.42 -22.62
C ASN A 616 -7.05 4.12 -24.08
N PRO A 617 -7.04 5.09 -25.02
CA PRO A 617 -6.54 4.81 -26.36
C PRO A 617 -5.10 4.34 -26.19
N ALA A 618 -4.79 3.15 -26.71
CA ALA A 618 -3.40 2.78 -26.96
C ALA A 618 -2.80 3.95 -27.76
N ASP A 619 -1.73 4.56 -27.25
CA ASP A 619 -1.15 5.77 -27.86
C ASP A 619 -0.90 5.46 -29.35
N SER A 620 -1.64 6.15 -30.23
CA SER A 620 -1.63 5.94 -31.68
C SER A 620 -0.29 6.33 -32.32
N ARG A 621 0.73 6.65 -31.52
CA ARG A 621 2.12 6.85 -31.92
C ARG A 621 2.92 5.55 -32.11
N LYS A 622 2.25 4.40 -32.29
CA LYS A 622 2.89 3.13 -32.70
C LYS A 622 3.22 3.03 -34.20
N THR A 623 2.99 4.08 -35.00
CA THR A 623 3.42 4.13 -36.40
C THR A 623 3.96 5.52 -36.73
N GLY A 624 5.28 5.65 -36.77
CA GLY A 624 6.00 6.86 -37.17
C GLY A 624 7.50 6.64 -37.09
#